data_AF-A0A9E0Y7D4-F1
#
_entry.id   AF-A0A9E0Y7D4-F1
#
_cell.length_a   1.000
_cell.length_b   1.000
_cell.length_c   1.000
_cell.angle_alpha   90.00
_cell.angle_beta   90.00
_cell.angle_gamma   90.00
#
_symmetry.space_group_name_H-M   'P 1'
#
loop_
_entity.id
_entity.type
_entity.pdbx_description
1 polymer ?
#
loop_
_entity_poly.entity_id
_entity_poly.type
_entity_poly.pdbx_seq_one_letter_code
_entity_poly.pdbx_strand_id
1 'polypeptide(L)'
;MKKIVILSLSALIFSACGGAATTNQPTGATNANATTAQSNTMVSSHSKDNPAELQTAPRSDTKSKWTQGGNPIDTSKFDTEIAAAEKEYKAKPKEEGTKKALATAYVNRALALTDARQYASALGDYRRAQKLDPTNDEANKWIEQIVGIYSSMNKEYPKEGEEPPPLPFNKDAAPAANTTPKK
;
A
#
# COMPACT_ATOMS: atom_id res chain seq x y z
N MET A 1 -19.30 28.87 40.41
CA MET A 1 -19.60 27.59 41.09
C MET A 1 -21.11 27.41 41.18
N LYS A 2 -21.70 26.58 40.31
CA LYS A 2 -23.09 26.11 40.42
C LYS A 2 -23.11 24.71 39.83
N LYS A 3 -23.15 23.71 40.72
CA LYS A 3 -23.26 22.29 40.39
C LYS A 3 -24.73 22.01 40.10
N ILE A 4 -25.05 21.50 38.92
CA ILE A 4 -26.34 20.88 38.65
C ILE A 4 -26.02 19.42 38.31
N VAL A 5 -26.29 18.57 39.30
CA VAL A 5 -26.26 17.12 39.21
C VAL A 5 -27.61 16.69 38.65
N ILE A 6 -27.64 16.13 37.44
CA ILE A 6 -28.81 15.39 36.94
C ILE A 6 -28.37 13.95 36.81
N LEU A 7 -28.75 13.19 37.84
CA LEU A 7 -28.67 11.75 37.94
C LEU A 7 -29.88 11.17 37.17
N SER A 8 -29.67 10.71 35.94
CA SER A 8 -30.69 9.96 35.19
C SER A 8 -30.27 8.50 35.07
N LEU A 9 -30.81 7.70 35.97
CA LEU A 9 -30.71 6.25 36.07
C LEU A 9 -31.84 5.62 35.24
N SER A 10 -31.54 4.90 34.15
CA SER A 10 -32.44 3.93 33.47
C SER A 10 -31.72 3.34 32.26
N ALA A 11 -31.78 2.06 31.90
CA ALA A 11 -32.06 0.80 32.56
C ALA A 11 -31.50 -0.23 31.55
N LEU A 12 -30.54 -1.07 31.99
CA LEU A 12 -30.00 -2.17 31.18
C LEU A 12 -31.07 -3.25 31.04
N ILE A 13 -31.48 -3.54 29.81
CA ILE A 13 -32.24 -4.75 29.50
C ILE A 13 -31.33 -5.67 28.69
N PHE A 14 -30.70 -6.61 29.39
CA PHE A 14 -30.11 -7.80 28.78
C PHE A 14 -31.25 -8.73 28.36
N SER A 15 -31.39 -8.95 27.04
CA SER A 15 -32.13 -10.11 26.52
C SER A 15 -31.15 -11.22 26.22
N ALA A 16 -31.22 -12.28 27.02
CA ALA A 16 -30.55 -13.56 26.81
C ALA A 16 -31.56 -14.58 26.27
N CYS A 17 -31.22 -15.22 25.17
CA CYS A 17 -31.60 -16.58 24.71
C CYS A 17 -30.85 -16.76 23.38
N GLY A 18 -30.04 -17.79 23.12
CA GLY A 18 -30.11 -19.18 23.54
C GLY A 18 -30.09 -20.01 22.25
N GLY A 19 -28.95 -20.62 21.91
CA GLY A 19 -28.80 -21.43 20.70
C GLY A 19 -27.47 -22.19 20.72
N ALA A 20 -27.54 -23.44 21.16
CA ALA A 20 -26.43 -24.37 21.25
C ALA A 20 -26.16 -25.13 19.94
N ALA A 21 -24.89 -25.49 19.76
CA ALA A 21 -24.35 -26.63 19.01
C ALA A 21 -24.55 -26.71 17.47
N THR A 22 -23.44 -26.64 16.74
CA THR A 22 -22.88 -27.83 16.06
C THR A 22 -21.45 -27.53 15.60
N THR A 23 -20.53 -28.27 16.19
CA THR A 23 -19.17 -28.49 15.70
C THR A 23 -19.30 -29.51 14.56
N ASN A 24 -18.77 -29.18 13.38
CA ASN A 24 -18.48 -30.15 12.34
C ASN A 24 -17.04 -29.94 11.90
N GLN A 25 -16.16 -30.69 12.55
CA GLN A 25 -14.79 -30.97 12.14
C GLN A 25 -14.80 -32.25 11.32
N PRO A 26 -14.37 -32.24 10.04
CA PRO A 26 -13.93 -33.45 9.37
C PRO A 26 -12.45 -33.68 9.64
N THR A 27 -12.17 -34.76 10.37
CA THR A 27 -10.86 -35.38 10.51
C THR A 27 -10.41 -36.05 9.21
N GLY A 28 -9.18 -35.74 8.79
CA GLY A 28 -8.20 -36.69 8.28
C GLY A 28 -8.44 -37.34 6.90
N ALA A 29 -7.61 -36.95 5.93
CA ALA A 29 -6.79 -37.92 5.19
C ALA A 29 -5.66 -37.19 4.45
N THR A 30 -4.45 -37.67 4.72
CA THR A 30 -3.19 -37.38 4.05
C THR A 30 -3.27 -37.60 2.54
N ASN A 31 -2.72 -36.66 1.76
CA ASN A 31 -2.14 -36.98 0.46
C ASN A 31 -0.84 -36.20 0.29
N ALA A 32 0.25 -36.92 0.49
CA ALA A 32 1.54 -36.55 -0.06
C ALA A 32 1.45 -36.72 -1.57
N ASN A 33 1.59 -35.63 -2.33
CA ASN A 33 2.10 -35.74 -3.69
C ASN A 33 3.20 -34.70 -3.87
N ALA A 34 4.42 -35.23 -3.87
CA ALA A 34 5.59 -34.51 -4.30
C ALA A 34 5.52 -34.25 -5.81
N THR A 35 6.33 -33.28 -6.24
CA THR A 35 6.88 -33.16 -7.60
C THR A 35 5.98 -32.43 -8.61
N THR A 36 6.23 -31.13 -8.79
CA THR A 36 7.11 -30.65 -9.88
C THR A 36 6.95 -29.14 -10.01
N ALA A 37 8.04 -28.42 -9.74
CA ALA A 37 8.20 -27.03 -10.12
C ALA A 37 8.29 -26.95 -11.66
N GLN A 38 7.44 -26.12 -12.27
CA GLN A 38 7.71 -25.54 -13.58
C GLN A 38 7.58 -24.02 -13.47
N SER A 39 8.63 -23.42 -12.90
CA SER A 39 8.95 -22.02 -13.12
C SER A 39 9.46 -21.89 -14.55
N ASN A 40 8.59 -21.47 -15.47
CA ASN A 40 9.03 -21.01 -16.79
C ASN A 40 9.66 -19.62 -16.65
N THR A 41 10.91 -19.56 -16.20
CA THR A 41 11.78 -18.41 -16.43
C THR A 41 12.64 -18.69 -17.65
N MET A 42 12.24 -18.08 -18.77
CA MET A 42 13.02 -17.99 -19.99
C MET A 42 14.23 -17.08 -19.69
N VAL A 43 15.41 -17.67 -19.45
CA VAL A 43 16.69 -16.94 -19.39
C VAL A 43 17.46 -17.24 -20.67
N SER A 44 17.69 -16.17 -21.42
CA SER A 44 18.51 -16.14 -22.64
C SER A 44 19.97 -16.49 -22.32
N SER A 45 20.59 -17.19 -23.27
CA SER A 45 21.92 -17.78 -23.28
C SER A 45 23.07 -16.86 -22.88
N HIS A 46 24.04 -17.40 -22.14
CA HIS A 46 25.44 -17.64 -22.57
C HIS A 46 26.34 -17.91 -21.35
N SER A 47 26.77 -19.16 -21.14
CA SER A 47 28.17 -19.48 -20.82
C SER A 47 28.37 -20.98 -20.68
N LYS A 48 29.56 -21.39 -21.13
CA LYS A 48 30.01 -22.76 -21.38
C LYS A 48 30.16 -23.57 -20.10
N ASP A 49 30.01 -24.88 -20.28
CA ASP A 49 30.00 -25.94 -19.26
C ASP A 49 31.17 -25.91 -18.27
N ASN A 50 30.84 -26.11 -16.98
CA ASN A 50 31.74 -26.72 -16.00
C ASN A 50 30.88 -27.47 -14.95
N PRO A 51 30.98 -28.81 -14.83
CA PRO A 51 30.19 -29.56 -13.86
C PRO A 51 31.00 -29.73 -12.58
N ALA A 52 30.84 -28.82 -11.63
CA ALA A 52 31.33 -29.04 -10.28
C ALA A 52 30.47 -28.33 -9.24
N GLU A 53 29.94 -29.14 -8.34
CA GLU A 53 29.50 -28.81 -6.99
C GLU A 53 28.08 -28.23 -6.82
N LEU A 54 27.19 -29.10 -6.33
CA LEU A 54 25.99 -28.75 -5.57
C LEU A 54 26.41 -27.99 -4.29
N GLN A 55 26.79 -26.72 -4.45
CA GLN A 55 26.87 -25.79 -3.35
C GLN A 55 25.44 -25.37 -3.03
N THR A 56 24.97 -25.72 -1.83
CA THR A 56 23.79 -25.11 -1.22
C THR A 56 24.02 -23.60 -1.18
N ALA A 57 23.48 -22.88 -2.17
CA ALA A 57 23.64 -21.44 -2.26
C ALA A 57 23.20 -20.82 -0.93
N PRO A 58 24.01 -19.91 -0.33
CA PRO A 58 23.56 -19.16 0.82
C PRO A 58 22.27 -18.45 0.42
N ARG A 59 21.22 -18.56 1.25
CA ARG A 59 20.05 -17.72 1.09
C ARG A 59 20.56 -16.29 1.10
N SER A 60 20.37 -15.59 -0.02
CA SER A 60 20.70 -14.17 -0.12
C SER A 60 19.78 -13.43 0.85
N ASP A 61 20.23 -13.24 2.09
CA ASP A 61 19.51 -12.47 3.13
C ASP A 61 19.40 -10.97 2.78
N THR A 62 20.03 -10.56 1.69
CA THR A 62 19.93 -9.21 1.12
C THR A 62 18.60 -9.01 0.39
N LYS A 63 17.75 -8.17 0.97
CA LYS A 63 16.55 -7.63 0.30
C LYS A 63 16.95 -6.89 -0.98
N SER A 64 16.17 -7.05 -2.04
CA SER A 64 16.37 -6.29 -3.27
C SER A 64 15.94 -4.84 -3.09
N LYS A 65 16.67 -3.86 -3.67
CA LYS A 65 16.24 -2.46 -3.67
C LYS A 65 14.88 -2.32 -4.36
N TRP A 66 14.04 -1.42 -3.87
CA TRP A 66 12.79 -1.04 -4.52
C TRP A 66 13.05 -0.39 -5.88
N THR A 67 12.06 -0.44 -6.78
CA THR A 67 12.04 0.31 -8.03
C THR A 67 10.73 1.06 -8.15
N GLN A 68 10.74 2.21 -8.82
CA GLN A 68 9.49 2.87 -9.20
C GLN A 68 8.73 2.01 -10.22
N GLY A 69 7.41 1.95 -10.11
CA GLY A 69 6.56 1.13 -10.97
C GLY A 69 5.10 1.51 -10.82
N GLY A 70 4.20 0.74 -11.44
CA GLY A 70 2.77 1.03 -11.50
C GLY A 70 2.35 1.66 -12.83
N ASN A 71 1.09 2.04 -12.91
CA ASN A 71 0.48 2.62 -14.09
C ASN A 71 0.50 4.16 -13.99
N PRO A 72 1.00 4.89 -14.99
CA PRO A 72 0.87 6.35 -15.02
C PRO A 72 -0.60 6.77 -14.97
N ILE A 73 -0.91 7.79 -14.16
CA ILE A 73 -2.26 8.35 -14.02
C ILE A 73 -2.20 9.87 -14.04
N ASP A 74 -3.28 10.51 -14.48
CA ASP A 74 -3.41 11.96 -14.39
C ASP A 74 -3.61 12.40 -12.93
N THR A 75 -2.57 12.98 -12.34
CA THR A 75 -2.59 13.51 -10.97
C THR A 75 -2.96 14.98 -10.88
N SER A 76 -3.16 15.67 -12.01
CA SER A 76 -3.28 17.14 -12.06
C SER A 76 -4.34 17.71 -11.13
N LYS A 77 -5.50 17.03 -11.03
CA LYS A 77 -6.57 17.42 -10.10
C LYS A 77 -6.11 17.39 -8.64
N PHE A 78 -5.38 16.35 -8.25
CA PHE A 78 -4.87 16.20 -6.89
C PHE A 78 -3.74 17.18 -6.62
N ASP A 79 -2.90 17.46 -7.61
CA ASP A 79 -1.83 18.46 -7.51
C ASP A 79 -2.42 19.86 -7.28
N THR A 80 -3.55 20.16 -7.93
CA THR A 80 -4.31 21.40 -7.71
C THR A 80 -4.91 21.46 -6.30
N GLU A 81 -5.50 20.36 -5.83
CA GLU A 81 -6.06 20.26 -4.46
C GLU A 81 -4.96 20.45 -3.39
N ILE A 82 -3.82 19.79 -3.56
CA ILE A 82 -2.66 19.93 -2.66
C ILE A 82 -2.16 21.37 -2.67
N ALA A 83 -1.99 21.99 -3.84
CA ALA A 83 -1.52 23.37 -3.94
C ALA A 83 -2.46 24.36 -3.23
N ALA A 84 -3.78 24.16 -3.35
CA ALA A 84 -4.77 24.97 -2.66
C ALA A 84 -4.68 24.78 -1.13
N ALA A 85 -4.65 23.54 -0.66
CA ALA A 85 -4.54 23.24 0.77
C ALA A 85 -3.21 23.72 1.37
N GLU A 86 -2.11 23.64 0.61
CA GLU A 86 -0.81 24.16 1.04
C GLU A 86 -0.86 25.67 1.22
N LYS A 87 -1.53 26.40 0.32
CA LYS A 87 -1.70 27.85 0.45
C LYS A 87 -2.46 28.20 1.72
N GLU A 88 -3.52 27.47 2.04
CA GLU A 88 -4.30 27.68 3.27
C GLU A 88 -3.49 27.36 4.53
N TYR A 89 -2.77 26.23 4.53
CA TYR A 89 -1.88 25.86 5.63
C TYR A 89 -0.77 26.91 5.83
N LYS A 90 -0.16 27.42 4.76
CA LYS A 90 0.85 28.48 4.83
C LYS A 90 0.27 29.79 5.40
N ALA A 91 -0.98 30.12 5.07
CA ALA A 91 -1.65 31.30 5.61
C ALA A 91 -2.03 31.15 7.10
N LYS A 92 -2.38 29.93 7.53
CA LYS A 92 -2.87 29.65 8.89
C LYS A 92 -2.30 28.34 9.47
N PRO A 93 -0.98 28.26 9.73
CA PRO A 93 -0.34 26.99 10.10
C PRO A 93 -0.67 26.51 11.52
N LYS A 94 -1.22 27.40 12.36
CA LYS A 94 -1.65 27.09 13.73
C LYS A 94 -3.09 26.56 13.79
N GLU A 95 -3.84 26.66 12.69
CA GLU A 95 -5.19 26.13 12.61
C GLU A 95 -5.10 24.63 12.28
N GLU A 96 -5.44 23.77 13.25
CA GLU A 96 -5.40 22.31 13.03
C GLU A 96 -6.26 21.86 11.84
N GLY A 97 -7.32 22.61 11.51
CA GLY A 97 -8.15 22.38 10.33
C GLY A 97 -7.36 22.44 9.01
N THR A 98 -6.41 23.38 8.86
CA THR A 98 -5.63 23.52 7.61
C THR A 98 -4.58 22.42 7.46
N LYS A 99 -3.99 21.95 8.58
CA LYS A 99 -3.13 20.76 8.57
C LYS A 99 -3.89 19.52 8.12
N LYS A 100 -5.08 19.29 8.69
CA LYS A 100 -5.93 18.15 8.34
C LYS A 100 -6.43 18.20 6.90
N ALA A 101 -6.77 19.39 6.41
CA ALA A 101 -7.15 19.59 5.00
C ALA A 101 -5.99 19.24 4.06
N LEU A 102 -4.77 19.71 4.36
CA LEU A 102 -3.59 19.38 3.58
C LEU A 102 -3.22 17.89 3.68
N ALA A 103 -3.35 17.29 4.87
CA ALA A 103 -3.16 15.85 5.06
C ALA A 103 -4.15 15.05 4.19
N THR A 104 -5.42 15.46 4.15
CA THR A 104 -6.47 14.83 3.35
C THR A 104 -6.17 14.94 1.85
N ALA A 105 -5.69 16.09 1.38
CA ALA A 105 -5.31 16.27 -0.03
C ALA A 105 -4.16 15.30 -0.44
N TYR A 106 -3.17 15.12 0.43
CA TYR A 106 -2.13 14.11 0.20
C TYR A 106 -2.69 12.68 0.21
N VAL A 107 -3.58 12.33 1.15
CA VAL A 107 -4.24 11.01 1.19
C VAL A 107 -5.02 10.73 -0.09
N ASN A 108 -5.75 11.71 -0.63
CA ASN A 108 -6.51 11.54 -1.86
C ASN A 108 -5.61 11.19 -3.06
N ARG A 109 -4.48 11.90 -3.22
CA ARG A 109 -3.50 11.56 -4.27
C ARG A 109 -2.87 10.20 -4.02
N ALA A 110 -2.50 9.90 -2.78
CA ALA A 110 -1.89 8.65 -2.39
C ALA A 110 -2.79 7.44 -2.69
N LEU A 111 -4.10 7.55 -2.41
CA LEU A 111 -5.08 6.51 -2.74
C LEU A 111 -5.14 6.23 -4.24
N ALA A 112 -5.22 7.28 -5.07
CA ALA A 112 -5.20 7.10 -6.52
C ALA A 112 -3.90 6.47 -7.03
N LEU A 113 -2.76 6.84 -6.43
CA LEU A 113 -1.47 6.24 -6.75
C LEU A 113 -1.39 4.77 -6.30
N THR A 114 -1.96 4.44 -5.13
CA THR A 114 -2.07 3.06 -4.63
C THR A 114 -2.91 2.20 -5.57
N ASP A 115 -4.06 2.69 -6.04
CA ASP A 115 -4.89 2.03 -7.04
C ASP A 115 -4.13 1.81 -8.35
N ALA A 116 -3.29 2.77 -8.71
CA ALA A 116 -2.38 2.68 -9.87
C ALA A 116 -1.12 1.82 -9.60
N ARG A 117 -1.00 1.20 -8.42
CA ARG A 117 0.17 0.41 -7.98
C ARG A 117 1.49 1.18 -7.94
N GLN A 118 1.43 2.51 -7.88
CA GLN A 118 2.59 3.39 -7.71
C GLN A 118 2.97 3.50 -6.23
N TYR A 119 3.23 2.36 -5.58
CA TYR A 119 3.41 2.27 -4.12
C TYR A 119 4.55 3.15 -3.58
N ALA A 120 5.65 3.28 -4.33
CA ALA A 120 6.78 4.12 -3.93
C ALA A 120 6.35 5.59 -3.80
N SER A 121 5.62 6.11 -4.79
CA SER A 121 5.13 7.48 -4.81
C SER A 121 4.00 7.70 -3.79
N ALA A 122 3.06 6.75 -3.70
CA ALA A 122 1.95 6.79 -2.74
C ALA A 122 2.46 6.84 -1.28
N LEU A 123 3.48 6.05 -0.95
CA LEU A 123 4.10 6.04 0.37
C LEU A 123 4.63 7.42 0.78
N GLY A 124 5.17 8.19 -0.16
CA GLY A 124 5.63 9.55 0.09
C GLY A 124 4.49 10.49 0.49
N ASP A 125 3.34 10.38 -0.18
CA ASP A 125 2.16 11.20 0.14
C ASP A 125 1.51 10.79 1.46
N TYR A 126 1.37 9.48 1.75
CA TYR A 126 0.87 9.05 3.05
C TYR A 126 1.78 9.50 4.20
N ARG A 127 3.11 9.49 4.02
CA ARG A 127 4.03 10.02 5.04
C ARG A 127 3.91 11.54 5.21
N ARG A 128 3.68 12.29 4.14
CA ARG A 128 3.38 13.74 4.23
C ARG A 128 2.08 13.95 5.01
N ALA A 129 1.04 13.16 4.73
CA ALA A 129 -0.22 13.21 5.47
C ALA A 129 -0.03 12.88 6.96
N GLN A 130 0.69 11.80 7.29
CA GLN A 130 0.98 11.39 8.67
C GLN A 130 1.73 12.47 9.46
N LYS A 131 2.66 13.20 8.84
CA LYS A 131 3.38 14.31 9.51
C LYS A 131 2.47 15.48 9.85
N LEU A 132 1.48 15.74 9.01
CA LEU A 132 0.52 16.83 9.19
C LEU A 132 -0.59 16.43 10.17
N ASP A 133 -1.07 15.19 10.08
CA ASP A 133 -2.07 14.59 10.95
C ASP A 133 -1.64 13.16 11.33
N PRO A 134 -0.93 12.99 12.46
CA PRO A 134 -0.51 11.67 12.94
C PRO A 134 -1.67 10.72 13.26
N THR A 135 -2.89 11.25 13.43
CA THR A 135 -4.10 10.48 13.74
C THR A 135 -4.90 10.11 12.50
N ASN A 136 -4.37 10.35 11.29
CA ASN A 136 -5.01 9.95 10.06
C ASN A 136 -4.91 8.42 9.85
N ASP A 137 -5.98 7.71 10.23
CA ASP A 137 -6.05 6.25 10.16
C ASP A 137 -5.78 5.68 8.76
N GLU A 138 -6.29 6.34 7.72
CA GLU A 138 -6.11 5.90 6.33
C GLU A 138 -4.63 5.94 5.93
N ALA A 139 -3.94 7.04 6.25
CA ALA A 139 -2.51 7.17 5.97
C ALA A 139 -1.68 6.14 6.73
N ASN A 140 -1.94 5.97 8.04
CA ASN A 140 -1.22 5.02 8.88
C ASN A 140 -1.38 3.58 8.37
N LYS A 141 -2.63 3.18 8.06
CA LYS A 141 -2.95 1.87 7.51
C LYS A 141 -2.23 1.61 6.19
N TRP A 142 -2.26 2.55 5.25
CA TRP A 142 -1.61 2.34 3.96
C TRP A 142 -0.08 2.37 4.03
N ILE A 143 0.52 3.15 4.93
CA ILE A 143 1.96 3.09 5.19
C ILE A 143 2.35 1.68 5.61
N GLU A 144 1.65 1.10 6.58
CA GLU A 144 1.88 -0.26 7.06
C GLU A 144 1.68 -1.30 5.95
N GLN A 145 0.59 -1.18 5.19
CA GLN A 145 0.28 -2.10 4.09
C GLN A 145 1.34 -2.06 2.99
N ILE A 146 1.77 -0.88 2.55
CA ILE A 146 2.79 -0.74 1.51
C ILE A 146 4.14 -1.30 1.99
N VAL A 147 4.54 -0.99 3.22
CA VAL A 147 5.78 -1.55 3.82
C VAL A 147 5.69 -3.08 3.92
N GLY A 148 4.52 -3.61 4.26
CA GLY A 148 4.23 -5.04 4.26
C GLY A 148 4.35 -5.68 2.88
N ILE A 149 3.82 -5.04 1.83
CA ILE A 149 3.95 -5.48 0.44
C ILE A 149 5.43 -5.59 0.05
N TYR A 150 6.22 -4.53 0.26
CA TYR A 150 7.65 -4.56 -0.05
C TYR A 150 8.38 -5.68 0.71
N SER A 151 8.10 -5.81 2.01
CA SER A 151 8.70 -6.85 2.85
C SER A 151 8.34 -8.26 2.37
N SER A 152 7.09 -8.50 1.99
CA SER A 152 6.63 -9.80 1.46
C SER A 152 7.28 -10.17 0.12
N MET A 153 7.68 -9.15 -0.66
CA MET A 153 8.39 -9.33 -1.92
C MET A 153 9.91 -9.50 -1.75
N ASN A 154 10.41 -9.60 -0.50
CA ASN A 154 11.83 -9.52 -0.16
C ASN A 154 12.52 -8.28 -0.74
N LYS A 155 11.80 -7.14 -0.74
CA LYS A 155 12.28 -5.84 -1.21
C LYS A 155 12.41 -4.86 -0.06
N GLU A 156 13.41 -3.99 -0.17
CA GLU A 156 13.41 -2.73 0.58
C GLU A 156 12.25 -1.86 0.10
N TYR A 157 11.88 -0.85 0.87
CA TYR A 157 10.93 0.21 0.48
C TYR A 157 11.67 1.56 0.48
N PRO A 158 11.18 2.58 -0.24
CA PRO A 158 11.83 3.90 -0.20
C PRO A 158 11.81 4.44 1.22
N LYS A 159 12.99 4.85 1.69
CA LYS A 159 13.11 5.58 2.95
C LYS A 159 12.51 6.98 2.76
N GLU A 160 12.27 7.65 3.88
CA GLU A 160 11.80 9.02 3.86
C GLU A 160 12.78 9.93 3.08
N GLY A 161 12.28 10.62 2.07
CA GLY A 161 13.08 11.43 1.14
C GLY A 161 13.56 10.67 -0.11
N GLU A 162 13.44 9.35 -0.15
CA GLU A 162 13.73 8.54 -1.35
C GLU A 162 12.46 8.30 -2.21
N GLU A 163 11.27 8.72 -1.75
CA GLU A 163 10.02 8.47 -2.48
C GLU A 163 9.95 9.28 -3.77
N PRO A 164 9.75 8.64 -4.94
CA PRO A 164 9.74 9.33 -6.21
C PRO A 164 8.42 10.11 -6.42
N PRO A 165 8.42 11.16 -7.27
CA PRO A 165 7.18 11.76 -7.73
C PRO A 165 6.31 10.73 -8.51
N PRO A 166 5.02 11.01 -8.71
CA PRO A 166 4.18 10.21 -9.60
C PRO A 166 4.82 10.01 -10.98
N LEU A 167 4.60 8.84 -11.59
CA LEU A 167 5.02 8.57 -12.96
C LEU A 167 4.40 9.59 -13.91
N PRO A 168 5.15 10.09 -14.92
CA PRO A 168 4.65 11.06 -15.87
C PRO A 168 3.49 10.47 -16.68
N PHE A 169 2.38 11.19 -16.74
CA PHE A 169 1.20 10.81 -17.51
C PHE A 169 1.16 11.54 -18.84
N ASN A 170 1.24 10.79 -19.93
CA ASN A 170 1.08 11.30 -21.29
C ASN A 170 -0.35 11.01 -21.76
N LYS A 171 -1.20 12.04 -21.78
CA LYS A 171 -2.60 11.93 -22.21
C LYS A 171 -2.77 11.44 -23.66
N ASP A 172 -1.76 11.72 -24.51
CA ASP A 172 -1.76 11.39 -25.93
C ASP A 172 -1.06 10.06 -26.24
N ALA A 173 -0.46 9.40 -25.25
CA ALA A 173 0.09 8.07 -25.41
C ALA A 173 -1.06 7.06 -25.40
N ALA A 174 -1.60 6.74 -26.58
CA ALA A 174 -2.53 5.63 -26.74
C ALA A 174 -1.98 4.37 -26.05
N PRO A 175 -2.82 3.54 -25.38
CA PRO A 175 -2.35 2.27 -24.85
C PRO A 175 -1.75 1.49 -26.01
N ALA A 176 -0.50 1.04 -25.87
CA ALA A 176 0.20 0.29 -26.91
C ALA A 176 -0.73 -0.83 -27.40
N ALA A 177 -1.37 -0.58 -28.55
CA ALA A 177 -2.26 -1.54 -29.15
C ALA A 177 -1.39 -2.75 -29.47
N ASN A 178 -1.77 -3.90 -28.93
CA ASN A 178 -1.22 -5.20 -29.26
C ASN A 178 -1.31 -5.38 -30.78
N THR A 179 -0.26 -4.99 -31.51
CA THR A 179 -0.16 -5.15 -32.95
C THR A 179 0.09 -6.63 -33.19
N THR A 180 -1.01 -7.37 -33.28
CA THR A 180 -0.98 -8.74 -33.80
C THR A 180 -0.43 -8.66 -35.23
N PRO A 181 0.69 -9.34 -35.55
CA PRO A 181 1.22 -9.30 -36.90
C PRO A 181 0.19 -9.97 -37.82
N LYS A 182 -0.32 -9.23 -38.80
CA LYS A 182 -1.08 -9.82 -39.91
C LYS A 182 -0.16 -10.82 -40.62
N LYS A 183 -0.55 -12.10 -40.61
CA LYS A 183 -0.02 -13.11 -41.52
C LYS A 183 -0.38 -12.77 -42.96
#